data_AF-S2EKC5-F1
#
_entry.id   AF-S2EKC5-F1
#
_cell.length_a   1.000
_cell.length_b   1.000
_cell.length_c   1.000
_cell.angle_alpha   90.00
_cell.angle_beta   90.00
_cell.angle_gamma   90.00
#
_symmetry.space_group_name_H-M   'P 1'
#
loop_
_entity.id
_entity.type
_entity.pdbx_description
1 polymer ?
#
loop_
_entity_poly.entity_id
_entity_poly.type
_entity_poly.pdbx_seq_one_letter_code
_entity_poly.pdbx_strand_id
1 'polypeptide(L)'
;MIDTIFHIMKSLTEYLTFNVKTRRDFINITPDIRKLVLKSKIQEGLCLVNAMHISASVFINDDESGLHQDFEKWLESLAPHEPINQYKHNNTGEDNADAHLKRQI
;
A
#
# COMPACT_ATOMS: atom_id res chain seq x y z
N MET A 1 -22.84 -33.78 -27.86
CA MET A 1 -22.81 -33.28 -26.47
C MET A 1 -21.77 -32.20 -26.42
N ILE A 2 -22.19 -30.94 -26.32
CA ILE A 2 -21.29 -29.82 -26.06
C ILE A 2 -21.25 -29.74 -24.53
N ASP A 3 -20.17 -30.22 -23.92
CA ASP A 3 -19.93 -30.02 -22.49
C ASP A 3 -19.63 -28.54 -22.27
N THR A 4 -20.68 -27.78 -21.96
CA THR A 4 -20.53 -26.39 -21.52
C THR A 4 -19.89 -26.41 -20.14
N ILE A 5 -18.56 -26.29 -20.10
CA ILE A 5 -17.81 -26.16 -18.85
C ILE A 5 -18.15 -24.79 -18.25
N PHE A 6 -19.10 -24.74 -17.32
CA PHE A 6 -19.33 -23.57 -16.48
C PHE A 6 -18.07 -23.32 -15.66
N HIS A 7 -17.31 -22.30 -16.05
CA HIS A 7 -16.18 -21.82 -15.26
C HIS A 7 -16.75 -21.03 -14.07
N ILE A 8 -16.75 -21.64 -12.88
CA ILE A 8 -17.13 -20.96 -11.65
C ILE A 8 -16.07 -19.89 -11.35
N MET A 9 -16.51 -18.64 -11.24
CA MET A 9 -15.64 -17.53 -10.79
C MET A 9 -15.18 -17.81 -9.37
N LYS A 10 -13.86 -17.82 -9.17
CA LYS A 10 -13.22 -17.96 -7.85
C LYS A 10 -12.78 -16.60 -7.36
N SER A 11 -12.84 -16.38 -6.05
CA SER A 11 -12.26 -15.21 -5.39
C SER A 11 -11.59 -15.62 -4.09
N LEU A 12 -10.59 -14.84 -3.67
CA LEU A 12 -9.95 -14.92 -2.36
C LEU A 12 -9.82 -13.48 -1.84
N THR A 13 -10.22 -13.27 -0.60
CA THR A 13 -10.06 -11.98 0.09
C THR A 13 -9.34 -12.22 1.40
N GLU A 14 -8.29 -11.46 1.66
CA GLU A 14 -7.47 -11.56 2.86
C GLU A 14 -7.05 -10.15 3.30
N TYR A 15 -6.83 -9.98 4.61
CA TYR A 15 -6.44 -8.71 5.20
C TYR A 15 -5.06 -8.86 5.83
N LEU A 16 -4.13 -8.01 5.40
CA LEU A 16 -2.81 -7.90 6.02
C LEU A 16 -2.82 -6.70 6.97
N THR A 17 -2.52 -6.94 8.24
CA THR A 17 -2.49 -5.91 9.29
C THR A 17 -1.04 -5.58 9.65
N PHE A 18 -0.71 -4.29 9.67
CA PHE A 18 0.62 -3.80 9.97
C PHE A 18 0.60 -2.84 11.15
N ASN A 19 1.62 -2.92 11.99
CA ASN A 19 1.93 -1.92 13.00
C ASN A 19 3.41 -1.58 12.87
N VAL A 20 3.70 -0.38 12.37
CA VAL A 20 5.07 0.10 12.13
C VAL A 20 5.58 0.85 13.36
N LYS A 21 6.87 0.72 13.65
CA LYS A 21 7.48 1.36 14.84
C LYS A 21 7.78 2.84 14.65
N THR A 22 7.89 3.27 13.40
CA THR A 22 8.20 4.64 12.98
C THR A 22 6.99 5.27 12.29
N ARG A 23 6.98 6.60 12.16
CA ARG A 23 5.90 7.33 11.47
C ARG A 23 5.76 6.92 10.00
N ARG A 24 6.89 6.60 9.35
CA ARG A 24 6.99 6.15 7.96
C ARG A 24 7.94 4.95 7.89
N ASP A 25 7.57 3.97 7.08
CA ASP A 25 8.34 2.74 6.85
C ASP A 25 7.97 2.14 5.49
N PHE A 26 8.89 1.40 4.88
CA PHE A 26 8.68 0.67 3.63
C PHE A 26 8.73 -0.83 3.90
N ILE A 27 7.59 -1.50 3.77
CA ILE A 27 7.48 -2.94 4.05
C ILE A 27 7.30 -3.70 2.73
N ASN A 28 8.24 -4.59 2.41
CA ASN A 28 8.08 -5.49 1.27
C ASN A 28 7.07 -6.61 1.59
N ILE A 29 5.87 -6.50 1.03
CA ILE A 29 4.77 -7.47 1.20
C ILE A 29 4.71 -8.52 0.08
N THR A 30 5.63 -8.49 -0.89
CA THR A 30 5.66 -9.43 -2.02
C THR A 30 5.61 -10.91 -1.58
N PRO A 31 6.36 -11.34 -0.54
CA PRO A 31 6.28 -12.71 -0.04
C PRO A 31 4.88 -13.10 0.47
N ASP A 32 4.15 -12.17 1.10
CA ASP A 32 2.81 -12.43 1.62
C ASP A 32 1.79 -12.49 0.49
N ILE A 33 1.84 -11.55 -0.46
CA ILE A 33 0.98 -11.59 -1.66
C ILE A 33 1.21 -12.88 -2.46
N ARG A 34 2.47 -13.33 -2.61
CA ARG A 34 2.78 -14.60 -3.28
C ARG A 34 2.11 -15.80 -2.60
N LYS A 35 2.14 -15.87 -1.26
CA LYS A 35 1.45 -16.93 -0.51
C LYS A 35 -0.07 -16.91 -0.78
N LEU A 36 -0.67 -15.72 -0.86
CA LEU A 36 -2.10 -15.56 -1.13
C LEU A 36 -2.48 -15.96 -2.56
N VAL A 37 -1.68 -15.58 -3.56
CA VAL A 37 -1.89 -16.00 -4.95
C VAL A 37 -1.83 -17.53 -5.05
N LEU A 38 -0.84 -18.17 -4.45
CA LEU A 38 -0.75 -19.64 -4.41
C LEU A 38 -1.94 -20.28 -3.68
N LYS A 39 -2.36 -19.70 -2.54
CA LYS A 39 -3.54 -20.15 -1.77
C LYS A 39 -4.84 -20.07 -2.59
N SER A 40 -4.98 -19.08 -3.46
CA SER A 40 -6.21 -18.83 -4.23
C SER A 40 -6.55 -19.93 -5.24
N LYS A 41 -5.53 -20.66 -5.75
CA LYS A 41 -5.67 -21.63 -6.85
C LYS A 41 -6.33 -21.04 -8.11
N ILE A 42 -6.27 -19.72 -8.28
CA ILE A 42 -6.64 -19.02 -9.53
C ILE A 42 -5.42 -19.09 -10.45
N GLN A 43 -5.61 -19.59 -11.67
CA GLN A 43 -4.52 -19.72 -12.64
C GLN A 43 -4.32 -18.41 -13.41
N GLU A 44 -5.42 -17.80 -13.87
CA GLU A 44 -5.43 -16.54 -14.62
C GLU A 44 -6.51 -15.63 -14.02
N GLY A 45 -6.17 -14.38 -13.71
CA GLY A 45 -7.09 -13.45 -13.07
C GLY A 45 -6.44 -12.14 -12.63
N LEU A 46 -7.15 -11.39 -11.79
CA LEU A 46 -6.67 -10.12 -11.22
C LEU A 46 -6.38 -10.28 -9.74
N CYS A 47 -5.30 -9.64 -9.28
CA CYS A 47 -4.97 -9.51 -7.87
C CYS A 47 -5.00 -8.01 -7.50
N LEU A 48 -6.01 -7.60 -6.74
CA LEU A 48 -6.09 -6.26 -6.18
C LEU A 48 -5.40 -6.25 -4.81
N VAL A 49 -4.46 -5.34 -4.63
CA VAL A 49 -3.82 -5.07 -3.34
C VAL A 49 -3.91 -3.57 -3.09
N ASN A 50 -4.60 -3.17 -2.03
CA ASN A 50 -4.80 -1.76 -1.71
C ASN A 50 -4.62 -1.49 -0.22
N ALA A 51 -4.12 -0.30 0.11
CA ALA A 51 -4.22 0.21 1.47
C ALA A 51 -5.69 0.54 1.77
N MET A 52 -6.17 0.13 2.95
CA MET A 52 -7.50 0.53 3.44
C MET A 52 -7.45 1.84 4.24
N HIS A 53 -6.25 2.25 4.65
CA HIS A 53 -6.01 3.51 5.35
C HIS A 53 -5.63 4.60 4.34
N ILE A 54 -6.24 5.76 4.48
CA ILE A 54 -6.09 6.91 3.58
C ILE A 54 -4.80 7.73 3.81
N SER A 55 -3.87 7.19 4.59
CA SER A 55 -2.56 7.75 4.93
C SER A 55 -1.41 6.75 4.64
N ALA A 56 -1.70 5.70 3.87
CA ALA A 56 -0.74 4.68 3.45
C ALA A 56 -0.93 4.34 1.96
N SER A 57 0.09 3.75 1.36
CA SER A 57 0.10 3.32 -0.04
C SER A 57 0.46 1.85 -0.16
N VAL A 58 -0.04 1.22 -1.22
CA VAL A 58 0.52 -0.01 -1.79
C VAL A 58 1.03 0.37 -3.17
N PHE A 59 2.30 0.13 -3.43
CA PHE A 59 2.95 0.45 -4.70
C PHE A 59 3.99 -0.62 -5.05
N ILE A 60 4.48 -0.57 -6.28
CA ILE A 60 5.53 -1.49 -6.78
C ILE A 60 6.75 -0.65 -7.15
N ASN A 61 7.90 -1.01 -6.58
CA ASN A 61 9.20 -0.48 -6.96
C ASN A 61 10.29 -1.51 -6.59
N ASP A 62 11.55 -1.16 -6.82
CA ASP A 62 12.70 -2.00 -6.43
C ASP A 62 12.89 -2.03 -4.91
N ASP A 63 13.28 -3.19 -4.37
CA ASP A 63 13.50 -3.42 -2.93
C ASP A 63 14.99 -3.18 -2.60
N GLU A 64 15.40 -1.92 -2.67
CA GLU A 64 16.77 -1.48 -2.46
C GLU A 64 16.82 -0.37 -1.40
N SER A 65 17.72 -0.53 -0.43
CA SER A 65 17.83 0.33 0.75
C SER A 65 18.16 1.80 0.46
N GLY A 66 18.99 2.08 -0.55
CA GLY A 66 19.31 3.43 -1.01
C GLY A 66 18.11 4.08 -1.69
N LEU A 67 17.42 3.34 -2.56
CA LEU A 67 16.20 3.83 -3.20
C LEU A 67 15.09 4.14 -2.17
N HIS A 68 14.98 3.36 -1.09
CA HIS A 68 14.07 3.66 0.01
C HIS A 68 14.42 5.01 0.68
N GLN A 69 15.71 5.32 0.86
CA GLN A 69 16.16 6.61 1.40
C GLN A 69 15.88 7.77 0.43
N ASP A 70 16.05 7.52 -0.88
CA ASP A 70 15.70 8.50 -1.92
C ASP A 70 14.20 8.80 -1.91
N PHE A 71 13.33 7.79 -1.77
CA PHE A 71 11.89 7.97 -1.63
C PHE A 71 11.52 8.77 -0.38
N GLU A 72 12.11 8.45 0.78
CA GLU A 72 11.87 9.19 2.02
C GLU A 72 12.22 10.68 1.84
N LYS A 73 13.40 10.97 1.29
CA LYS A 73 13.85 12.34 1.04
C LYS A 73 12.97 13.06 0.01
N TRP A 74 12.61 12.38 -1.07
CA TRP A 74 11.80 12.96 -2.14
C TRP A 74 10.37 13.27 -1.66
N LEU A 75 9.72 12.34 -0.95
CA LEU A 75 8.38 12.53 -0.41
C LEU A 75 8.35 13.64 0.65
N GLU A 76 9.37 13.74 1.51
CA GLU A 76 9.50 14.88 2.43
C GLU A 76 9.76 16.21 1.70
N SER A 77 10.38 16.21 0.52
CA SER A 77 10.54 17.44 -0.27
C SER A 77 9.24 17.91 -0.92
N LEU A 78 8.36 16.98 -1.30
CA LEU A 78 7.08 17.29 -1.97
C LEU A 78 5.95 17.60 -0.97
N ALA A 79 5.89 16.85 0.12
CA ALA A 79 4.86 16.96 1.15
C ALA A 79 5.52 16.80 2.53
N PRO A 80 6.29 17.79 3.02
CA PRO A 80 7.04 17.69 4.27
C PRO A 80 6.13 17.48 5.48
N HIS A 81 6.59 16.74 6.50
CA HIS A 81 5.83 16.65 7.74
C HIS A 81 5.80 17.98 8.51
N GLU A 82 6.99 18.59 8.70
CA GLU A 82 7.15 19.84 9.45
C GLU A 82 7.36 21.06 8.52
N PRO A 83 6.92 22.26 8.92
CA PRO A 83 6.16 22.56 10.12
C PRO A 83 4.70 22.09 10.04
N ILE A 84 4.18 21.37 11.03
CA ILE A 84 2.84 20.75 10.96
C ILE A 84 1.69 21.76 10.79
N ASN A 85 1.88 23.00 11.23
CA ASN A 85 0.88 24.07 11.14
C ASN A 85 0.70 24.62 9.71
N GLN A 86 1.53 24.21 8.75
CA GLN A 86 1.37 24.59 7.35
C GLN A 86 0.09 24.01 6.73
N TYR A 87 -0.42 22.90 7.28
CA TYR A 87 -1.59 22.21 6.77
C TYR A 87 -2.83 22.53 7.58
N LYS A 88 -3.86 23.06 6.92
CA LYS A 88 -5.16 23.33 7.57
C LYS A 88 -5.83 22.08 8.14
N HIS A 89 -5.57 20.91 7.56
CA HIS A 89 -6.09 19.64 8.07
C HIS A 89 -5.64 19.39 9.53
N ASN A 90 -4.41 19.80 9.88
CA ASN A 90 -3.86 19.64 11.22
C ASN A 90 -4.50 20.60 12.26
N ASN A 91 -5.31 21.58 11.84
CA ASN A 91 -6.02 22.48 12.77
C ASN A 91 -7.05 21.75 13.64
N THR A 92 -7.40 20.50 13.31
CA THR A 92 -8.29 19.66 14.13
C THR A 92 -7.58 18.93 15.27
N GLY A 93 -6.27 19.16 15.45
CA GLY A 93 -5.45 18.50 16.48
C GLY A 93 -4.67 17.28 15.98
N GLU A 94 -4.84 16.91 14.71
CA GLU A 94 -4.04 15.88 14.02
C GLU A 94 -2.71 16.47 13.52
N ASP A 95 -1.77 15.60 13.17
CA ASP A 95 -0.47 16.00 12.60
C ASP A 95 -0.15 15.33 11.25
N ASN A 96 -1.12 14.61 10.67
CA ASN A 96 -0.92 13.63 9.59
C ASN A 96 -1.36 14.08 8.20
N ALA A 97 -1.61 15.37 8.00
CA ALA A 97 -1.90 15.94 6.69
C ALA A 97 -0.85 15.52 5.63
N ASP A 98 0.42 15.47 6.01
CA ASP A 98 1.53 15.08 5.13
C ASP A 98 1.34 13.65 4.59
N ALA A 99 0.88 12.71 5.43
CA ALA A 99 0.68 11.32 5.04
C ALA A 99 -0.48 11.17 4.03
N HIS A 100 -1.54 11.98 4.17
CA HIS A 100 -2.62 12.03 3.19
C HIS A 100 -2.16 12.56 1.83
N LEU A 101 -1.20 13.49 1.81
CA LEU A 101 -0.66 14.04 0.58
C LEU A 101 0.34 13.08 -0.07
N LYS A 102 1.26 12.50 0.71
CA LYS A 102 2.26 11.55 0.21
C LYS A 102 1.62 10.37 -0.51
N ARG A 103 0.49 9.85 -0.02
CA ARG A 103 -0.19 8.70 -0.65
C ARG A 103 -0.91 9.00 -1.97
N GLN A 104 -0.97 10.26 -2.39
CA GLN A 104 -1.54 10.65 -3.69
C GLN A 104 -0.52 10.60 -4.83
N ILE A 105 0.77 10.56 -4.46
CA ILE A 105 1.91 10.42 -5.36
C ILE A 105 2.16 8.92 -5.60
#